data_AF-A0A9D9WXD1-F1
#
_entry.id   AF-A0A9D9WXD1-F1
#
_cell.length_a   1.000
_cell.length_b   1.000
_cell.length_c   1.000
_cell.angle_alpha   90.00
_cell.angle_beta   90.00
_cell.angle_gamma   90.00
#
_symmetry.space_group_name_H-M   'P 1'
#
loop_
_entity.id
_entity.type
_entity.pdbx_description
1 polymer ?
#
loop_
_entity_poly.entity_id
_entity_poly.type
_entity_poly.pdbx_seq_one_letter_code
_entity_poly.pdbx_strand_id
1 'polypeptide(L)'
;MDVFYYWKDHAADLKAGRIGRFRTSRSKLAELQEGVPDRIWVFKTPKGLKGQVQLLARLRWSDSAVVRMERKADEHYFFYNPQDIQSVSFTDTGTPEAIDAATDWVRRNLPVAIHANFQGENGQHAMRGAMVMELDRWAKTLSSEPFASIAAS
;
A
#
# COMPACT_ATOMS: atom_id res chain seq x y z
N MET A 1 -9.47 10.96 -0.17
CA MET A 1 -8.44 10.55 0.82
C MET A 1 -7.68 9.39 0.22
N ASP A 2 -6.44 9.15 0.62
CA ASP A 2 -5.70 7.95 0.20
C ASP A 2 -5.39 7.07 1.42
N VAL A 3 -4.98 5.83 1.19
CA VAL A 3 -4.69 4.84 2.23
C VAL A 3 -3.21 4.49 2.19
N PHE A 4 -2.53 4.56 3.33
CA PHE A 4 -1.24 3.91 3.54
C PHE A 4 -1.48 2.43 3.85
N TYR A 5 -0.75 1.54 3.19
CA TYR A 5 -0.77 0.11 3.50
C TYR A 5 0.64 -0.49 3.55
N TYR A 6 0.96 -1.16 4.65
CA TYR A 6 2.20 -1.93 4.81
C TYR A 6 2.01 -3.39 4.38
N TRP A 7 2.65 -3.78 3.28
CA TRP A 7 2.55 -5.12 2.69
C TRP A 7 3.78 -5.97 3.01
N LYS A 8 3.75 -6.63 4.17
CA LYS A 8 4.85 -7.48 4.67
C LYS A 8 5.25 -8.58 3.68
N ASP A 9 4.28 -9.35 3.21
CA ASP A 9 4.50 -10.58 2.44
C ASP A 9 4.32 -10.38 0.93
N HIS A 10 4.59 -9.17 0.42
CA HIS A 10 4.37 -8.74 -0.97
C HIS A 10 4.81 -9.76 -2.04
N ALA A 11 6.07 -10.21 -1.99
CA ALA A 11 6.59 -11.14 -2.99
C ALA A 11 5.91 -12.52 -2.93
N ALA A 12 5.57 -12.99 -1.73
CA ALA A 12 4.88 -14.27 -1.55
C ALA A 12 3.41 -14.19 -1.99
N ASP A 13 2.76 -13.04 -1.79
CA ASP A 13 1.38 -12.82 -2.22
C ASP A 13 1.25 -12.66 -3.73
N LEU A 14 2.17 -11.94 -4.38
CA LEU A 14 2.24 -11.87 -5.84
C LEU A 14 2.41 -13.26 -6.46
N LYS A 15 3.42 -14.02 -6.02
CA LYS A 15 3.70 -15.38 -6.51
C LYS A 15 2.51 -16.33 -6.33
N ALA A 16 1.71 -16.12 -5.30
CA ALA A 16 0.55 -16.95 -5.01
C ALA A 16 -0.76 -16.42 -5.60
N GLY A 17 -0.73 -15.34 -6.40
CA GLY A 17 -1.92 -14.71 -6.97
C GLY A 17 -2.87 -14.11 -5.93
N ARG A 18 -2.40 -13.83 -4.71
CA ARG A 18 -3.20 -13.24 -3.63
C ARG A 18 -3.24 -11.72 -3.76
N ILE A 19 -3.78 -11.25 -4.87
CA ILE A 19 -3.87 -9.83 -5.25
C ILE A 19 -5.32 -9.33 -5.25
N GLY A 20 -5.51 -8.03 -5.38
CA GLY A 20 -6.82 -7.37 -5.45
C GLY A 20 -7.52 -7.14 -4.11
N ARG A 21 -6.88 -7.51 -2.99
CA ARG A 21 -7.40 -7.31 -1.63
C ARG A 21 -6.31 -7.19 -0.59
N PHE A 22 -6.66 -6.54 0.51
CA PHE A 22 -5.85 -6.50 1.73
C PHE A 22 -6.68 -6.82 2.96
N ARG A 23 -6.11 -7.62 3.86
CA ARG A 23 -6.77 -7.99 5.11
C ARG A 23 -6.78 -6.79 6.05
N THR A 24 -7.89 -6.62 6.75
CA THR A 24 -8.07 -5.56 7.74
C THR A 24 -9.00 -6.06 8.86
N SER A 25 -9.22 -5.23 9.87
CA SER A 25 -10.27 -5.45 10.87
C SER A 25 -11.57 -4.79 10.43
N ARG A 26 -12.69 -5.14 11.09
CA ARG A 26 -13.98 -4.52 10.81
C ARG A 26 -14.00 -3.03 11.11
N SER A 27 -13.42 -2.62 12.24
CA SER A 27 -13.33 -1.22 12.68
C SER A 27 -12.50 -0.40 11.71
N LYS A 28 -11.31 -0.90 11.35
CA LYS A 28 -10.42 -0.20 10.42
C LYS A 28 -11.03 -0.13 9.02
N LEU A 29 -11.70 -1.18 8.55
CA LEU A 29 -12.42 -1.14 7.28
C LEU A 29 -13.46 -0.01 7.24
N ALA A 30 -14.29 0.11 8.29
CA ALA A 30 -15.31 1.14 8.37
C ALA A 30 -14.70 2.55 8.37
N GLU A 31 -13.65 2.78 9.16
CA GLU A 31 -12.89 4.04 9.19
C GLU A 31 -12.36 4.42 7.79
N LEU A 32 -11.73 3.46 7.10
CA LEU A 32 -11.17 3.71 5.77
C LEU A 32 -12.28 4.02 4.75
N GLN A 33 -13.39 3.27 4.77
CA GLN A 33 -14.50 3.45 3.82
C GLN A 33 -15.24 4.78 4.02
N GLU A 34 -15.48 5.19 5.27
CA GLU A 34 -16.06 6.50 5.58
C GLU A 34 -15.24 7.65 4.97
N GLY A 35 -13.93 7.44 4.83
CA GLY A 35 -13.04 8.43 4.27
C GLY A 35 -13.09 8.60 2.74
N VAL A 36 -13.85 7.77 2.03
CA VAL A 36 -13.96 7.72 0.56
C VAL A 36 -12.56 7.69 -0.10
N PRO A 37 -11.87 6.54 0.03
CA PRO A 37 -10.51 6.36 -0.47
C PRO A 37 -10.47 6.34 -2.01
N ASP A 38 -9.46 7.00 -2.57
CA ASP A 38 -9.21 6.98 -4.02
C ASP A 38 -8.10 5.96 -4.37
N ARG A 39 -7.03 5.96 -3.56
CA ARG A 39 -5.80 5.21 -3.83
C ARG A 39 -5.25 4.56 -2.58
N ILE A 40 -4.53 3.47 -2.77
CA ILE A 40 -3.76 2.78 -1.72
C ILE A 40 -2.27 2.87 -2.10
N TRP A 41 -1.47 3.47 -1.22
CA TRP A 41 -0.03 3.56 -1.33
C TRP A 41 0.59 2.43 -0.52
N VAL A 42 1.34 1.58 -1.22
CA VAL A 42 1.87 0.33 -0.67
C VAL A 42 3.33 0.49 -0.32
N PHE A 43 3.68 0.16 0.91
CA PHE A 43 5.04 0.17 1.41
C PHE A 43 5.44 -1.20 1.95
N LYS A 44 6.74 -1.51 1.97
CA LYS A 44 7.30 -2.63 2.74
C LYS A 44 8.65 -2.28 3.33
N THR A 45 9.10 -3.09 4.29
CA THR A 45 10.51 -3.08 4.71
C THR A 45 11.35 -3.83 3.67
N PRO A 46 12.41 -3.22 3.09
CA PRO A 46 13.33 -3.92 2.21
C PRO A 46 14.10 -5.02 2.95
N LYS A 47 14.54 -6.05 2.23
CA LYS A 47 15.28 -7.17 2.82
C LYS A 47 16.59 -6.65 3.42
N GLY A 48 16.81 -6.93 4.72
CA GLY A 48 18.02 -6.53 5.44
C GLY A 48 18.02 -5.10 5.98
N LEU A 49 16.99 -4.28 5.69
CA LEU A 49 16.93 -2.87 6.07
C LEU A 49 15.85 -2.61 7.13
N LYS A 50 16.03 -3.21 8.31
CA LYS A 50 15.07 -3.08 9.41
C LYS A 50 14.90 -1.61 9.82
N GLY A 51 13.66 -1.15 9.90
CA GLY A 51 13.32 0.22 10.29
C GLY A 51 13.28 1.23 9.12
N GLN A 52 13.64 0.79 7.92
CA GLN A 52 13.43 1.52 6.67
C GLN A 52 12.25 0.95 5.89
N VAL A 53 11.70 1.76 5.00
CA VAL A 53 10.60 1.37 4.12
C VAL A 53 10.89 1.77 2.68
N GLN A 54 10.29 1.02 1.76
CA GLN A 54 10.30 1.27 0.33
C GLN A 54 8.86 1.42 -0.14
N LEU A 55 8.60 2.42 -0.98
CA LEU A 55 7.36 2.55 -1.73
C LEU A 55 7.36 1.53 -2.88
N LEU A 56 6.32 0.70 -2.97
CA LEU A 56 6.22 -0.35 -3.98
C LEU A 56 5.22 -0.04 -5.07
N ALA A 57 4.06 0.46 -4.67
CA ALA A 57 2.94 0.59 -5.59
C ALA A 57 1.98 1.70 -5.16
N ARG A 58 1.21 2.17 -6.13
CA ARG A 58 0.01 2.97 -5.92
C ARG A 58 -1.13 2.25 -6.62
N LEU A 59 -2.15 1.84 -5.87
CA LEU A 59 -3.23 0.99 -6.35
C LEU A 59 -4.56 1.74 -6.32
N ARG A 60 -5.39 1.54 -7.33
CA ARG A 60 -6.76 2.09 -7.38
C ARG A 60 -7.64 1.38 -6.35
N TRP A 61 -8.22 2.13 -5.42
CA TRP A 61 -9.21 1.59 -4.50
C TRP A 61 -10.42 1.04 -5.26
N SER A 62 -11.03 -0.05 -4.76
CA SER A 62 -12.26 -0.60 -5.29
C SER A 62 -13.27 -0.85 -4.16
N ASP A 63 -14.51 -0.41 -4.36
CA ASP A 63 -15.59 -0.61 -3.39
C ASP A 63 -16.11 -2.06 -3.37
N SER A 64 -15.79 -2.82 -4.42
CA SER A 64 -16.16 -4.23 -4.55
C SER A 64 -14.94 -5.11 -4.83
N ALA A 65 -15.07 -6.40 -4.49
CA ALA A 65 -14.07 -7.39 -4.86
C ALA A 65 -13.96 -7.49 -6.39
N VAL A 66 -12.74 -7.34 -6.89
CA VAL A 66 -12.41 -7.49 -8.32
C VAL A 66 -11.91 -8.89 -8.69
N VAL A 67 -11.59 -9.70 -7.68
CA VAL A 67 -11.18 -11.09 -7.82
C VAL A 67 -12.17 -12.00 -7.09
N ARG A 68 -12.45 -13.16 -7.68
CA ARG A 68 -13.28 -14.18 -7.05
C ARG A 68 -12.52 -14.76 -5.85
N MET A 69 -13.15 -14.75 -4.69
CA MET A 69 -12.55 -15.30 -3.46
C MET A 69 -13.60 -15.96 -2.59
N GLU A 70 -13.18 -16.98 -1.85
CA GLU A 70 -13.96 -17.49 -0.74
C GLU A 70 -13.90 -16.49 0.42
N ARG A 71 -15.08 -16.00 0.81
CA ARG A 71 -15.21 -15.18 2.02
C ARG A 71 -15.19 -16.09 3.24
N LYS A 72 -14.22 -15.89 4.12
CA LYS A 72 -14.22 -16.48 5.46
C LYS A 72 -14.99 -15.55 6.40
N ALA A 73 -15.83 -16.13 7.26
CA ALA A 73 -16.80 -15.39 8.07
C ALA A 73 -16.18 -14.29 8.97
N ASP A 74 -14.96 -14.51 9.45
CA ASP A 74 -14.28 -13.60 10.40
C ASP A 74 -13.13 -12.80 9.77
N GLU A 75 -13.10 -12.70 8.43
CA GLU A 75 -12.06 -11.96 7.73
C GLU A 75 -12.63 -10.76 6.98
N HIS A 76 -12.09 -9.58 7.29
CA HIS A 76 -12.45 -8.34 6.62
C HIS A 76 -11.37 -7.94 5.64
N TYR A 77 -11.82 -7.39 4.51
CA TYR A 77 -10.96 -7.00 3.40
C TYR A 77 -11.41 -5.66 2.83
N PHE A 78 -10.44 -4.85 2.42
CA PHE A 78 -10.67 -3.82 1.42
C PHE A 78 -10.02 -4.22 0.10
N PHE A 79 -10.51 -3.65 -0.99
CA PHE A 79 -10.19 -4.09 -2.34
C PHE A 79 -9.47 -3.01 -3.14
N TYR A 80 -8.73 -3.47 -4.14
CA TYR A 80 -8.12 -2.61 -5.14
C TYR A 80 -8.18 -3.28 -6.50
N ASN A 81 -8.20 -2.50 -7.57
CA ASN A 81 -8.21 -3.03 -8.93
C ASN A 81 -6.78 -3.11 -9.50
N PRO A 82 -6.15 -4.30 -9.61
CA PRO A 82 -4.81 -4.43 -10.16
C PRO A 82 -4.72 -4.13 -11.66
N GLN A 83 -5.85 -4.19 -12.38
CA GLN A 83 -5.93 -3.95 -13.84
C GLN A 83 -6.26 -2.50 -14.19
N ASP A 84 -6.51 -1.65 -13.19
CA ASP A 84 -6.77 -0.23 -13.42
C ASP A 84 -5.51 0.47 -13.93
N ILE A 85 -5.65 1.37 -14.90
CA ILE A 85 -4.52 2.14 -15.46
C ILE A 85 -3.82 3.02 -14.42
N GLN A 86 -4.52 3.40 -13.33
CA GLN A 86 -3.95 4.16 -12.23
C GLN A 86 -3.19 3.28 -11.22
N SER A 87 -3.37 1.96 -11.27
CA SER A 87 -2.63 0.99 -10.48
C SER A 87 -1.26 0.74 -11.08
N VAL A 88 -0.21 1.17 -10.39
CA VAL A 88 1.18 1.11 -10.85
C VAL A 88 2.12 0.52 -9.81
N SER A 89 3.19 -0.09 -10.30
CA SER A 89 4.34 -0.54 -9.54
C SER A 89 5.51 0.39 -9.82
N PHE A 90 6.19 0.86 -8.76
CA PHE A 90 7.39 1.68 -8.90
C PHE A 90 8.62 0.78 -9.02
N THR A 91 9.47 1.05 -10.02
CA THR A 91 10.55 0.14 -10.42
C THR A 91 11.94 0.57 -9.95
N ASP A 92 12.14 1.85 -9.64
CA ASP A 92 13.42 2.44 -9.23
C ASP A 92 13.49 2.81 -7.73
N THR A 93 12.58 2.27 -6.92
CA THR A 93 12.48 2.58 -5.49
C THR A 93 13.39 1.75 -4.59
N GLY A 94 14.15 0.83 -5.15
CA GLY A 94 15.11 0.00 -4.41
C GLY A 94 16.46 0.66 -4.15
N THR A 95 16.67 1.88 -4.64
CA THR A 95 17.91 2.65 -4.43
C THR A 95 18.00 3.17 -2.99
N PRO A 96 19.21 3.35 -2.43
CA PRO A 96 19.36 3.94 -1.10
C PRO A 96 18.62 5.28 -0.96
N GLU A 97 18.73 6.15 -1.96
CA GLU A 97 18.12 7.48 -1.97
C GLU A 97 16.59 7.41 -1.93
N ALA A 98 15.98 6.49 -2.69
CA ALA A 98 14.53 6.33 -2.69
C ALA A 98 14.02 5.68 -1.38
N ILE A 99 14.78 4.76 -0.81
CA ILE A 99 14.46 4.14 0.49
C ILE A 99 14.53 5.17 1.61
N ASP A 100 15.56 6.02 1.62
CA ASP A 100 15.70 7.09 2.61
C ASP A 100 14.58 8.12 2.46
N ALA A 101 14.26 8.55 1.24
CA ALA A 101 13.14 9.46 0.98
C ALA A 101 11.79 8.88 1.46
N ALA A 102 11.51 7.61 1.18
CA ALA A 102 10.31 6.92 1.65
C ALA A 102 10.27 6.83 3.18
N THR A 103 11.40 6.47 3.78
CA THR A 103 11.54 6.30 5.24
C THR A 103 11.33 7.61 5.97
N ASP A 104 11.96 8.68 5.50
CA ASP A 104 11.81 10.02 6.07
C ASP A 104 10.38 10.53 5.91
N TRP A 105 9.76 10.29 4.75
CA TRP A 105 8.37 10.64 4.54
C TRP A 105 7.44 9.92 5.55
N VAL A 106 7.60 8.60 5.73
CA VAL A 106 6.79 7.82 6.69
C VAL A 106 7.07 8.25 8.13
N ARG A 107 8.33 8.50 8.49
CA ARG A 107 8.68 8.93 9.85
C ARG A 107 8.06 10.28 10.23
N ARG A 108 8.03 11.24 9.30
CA ARG A 108 7.43 12.56 9.51
C ARG A 108 5.90 12.49 9.60
N ASN A 109 5.27 11.69 8.75
CA ASN A 109 3.83 11.71 8.55
C ASN A 109 3.07 10.65 9.37
N LEU A 110 3.69 9.50 9.63
CA LEU A 110 3.10 8.33 10.28
C LEU A 110 4.04 7.74 11.35
N PRO A 111 4.50 8.54 12.33
CA PRO A 111 5.46 8.07 13.33
C PRO A 111 4.93 6.86 14.12
N VAL A 112 3.63 6.81 14.43
CA VAL A 112 3.02 5.67 15.15
C VAL A 112 3.19 4.35 14.40
N ALA A 113 3.12 4.36 13.06
CA ALA A 113 3.29 3.16 12.24
C ALA A 113 4.70 2.57 12.40
N ILE A 114 5.74 3.43 12.40
CA ILE A 114 7.14 3.04 12.61
C ILE A 114 7.35 2.48 14.02
N HIS A 115 6.88 3.17 15.06
CA HIS A 115 7.06 2.73 16.45
C HIS A 115 6.40 1.37 16.71
N ALA A 116 5.24 1.14 16.11
CA ALA A 116 4.52 -0.13 16.19
C ALA A 116 5.05 -1.20 15.21
N ASN A 117 6.13 -0.94 14.47
CA ASN A 117 6.67 -1.81 13.42
C ASN A 117 5.60 -2.28 12.42
N PHE A 118 4.63 -1.41 12.13
CA PHE A 118 3.52 -1.66 11.20
C PHE A 118 2.66 -2.88 11.56
N GLN A 119 2.64 -3.28 12.84
CA GLN A 119 1.91 -4.47 13.26
C GLN A 119 0.39 -4.25 13.27
N GLY A 120 -0.32 -5.20 12.65
CA GLY A 120 -1.78 -5.21 12.62
C GLY A 120 -2.35 -3.96 11.95
N GLU A 121 -3.27 -3.29 12.62
CA GLU A 121 -3.88 -2.05 12.13
C GLU A 121 -2.90 -0.89 12.01
N ASN A 122 -1.76 -0.92 12.72
CA ASN A 122 -0.72 0.11 12.58
C ASN A 122 -0.01 0.08 11.22
N GLY A 123 -0.26 -0.93 10.39
CA GLY A 123 0.15 -0.96 8.99
C GLY A 123 -0.85 -0.29 8.04
N GLN A 124 -1.95 0.29 8.55
CA GLN A 124 -3.08 0.77 7.72
C GLN A 124 -3.55 2.14 8.22
N HIS A 125 -3.36 3.18 7.41
CA HIS A 125 -3.68 4.55 7.82
C HIS A 125 -4.39 5.34 6.74
N ALA A 126 -5.39 6.13 7.15
CA ALA A 126 -5.96 7.17 6.30
C ALA A 126 -4.96 8.32 6.10
N MET A 127 -4.82 8.79 4.87
CA MET A 127 -3.94 9.89 4.48
C MET A 127 -4.75 11.02 3.84
N ARG A 128 -4.52 12.26 4.29
CA ARG A 128 -5.27 13.44 3.82
C ARG A 128 -4.35 14.65 3.65
N GLY A 129 -4.82 15.60 2.84
CA GLY A 129 -4.21 16.93 2.70
C GLY A 129 -2.75 16.89 2.26
N ALA A 130 -1.91 17.64 2.96
CA ALA A 130 -0.50 17.83 2.61
C ALA A 130 0.29 16.51 2.51
N MET A 131 -0.01 15.53 3.37
CA MET A 131 0.62 14.21 3.36
C MET A 131 0.48 13.54 1.98
N VAL A 132 -0.75 13.50 1.44
CA VAL A 132 -1.03 12.90 0.12
C VAL A 132 -0.38 13.70 -1.00
N MET A 133 -0.44 15.04 -0.92
CA MET A 133 0.14 15.92 -1.93
C MET A 133 1.67 15.78 -2.03
N GLU A 134 2.35 15.67 -0.89
CA GLU A 134 3.81 15.45 -0.83
C GLU A 134 4.18 14.10 -1.44
N LEU A 135 3.49 13.03 -1.06
CA LEU A 135 3.74 11.69 -1.57
C LEU A 135 3.49 11.61 -3.08
N ASP A 136 2.38 12.16 -3.56
CA ASP A 136 2.06 12.18 -4.99
C ASP A 136 3.09 12.98 -5.80
N ARG A 137 3.57 14.12 -5.27
CA ARG A 137 4.61 14.92 -5.92
C ARG A 137 5.93 14.15 -6.04
N TRP A 138 6.37 13.50 -4.97
CA TRP A 138 7.59 12.68 -5.00
C TRP A 138 7.41 11.47 -5.91
N ALA A 139 6.29 10.75 -5.81
CA ALA A 139 6.05 9.56 -6.61
C ALA A 139 6.02 9.82 -8.13
N LYS A 140 5.67 11.03 -8.57
CA LYS A 140 5.74 11.45 -9.97
C LYS A 140 7.16 11.53 -10.55
N THR A 141 8.19 11.55 -9.70
CA THR A 141 9.59 11.54 -10.16
C THR A 141 10.14 10.12 -10.31
N LEU A 142 9.38 9.10 -9.90
CA LEU A 142 9.78 7.71 -9.93
C LEU A 142 9.37 7.04 -11.24
N SER A 143 10.17 6.07 -11.67
CA SER A 143 9.81 5.18 -12.76
C SER A 143 8.73 4.20 -12.31
N SER A 144 7.74 3.96 -13.16
CA SER A 144 6.65 3.04 -12.86
C SER A 144 6.15 2.29 -14.08
N GLU A 145 5.59 1.12 -13.85
CA GLU A 145 4.90 0.30 -14.83
C GLU A 145 3.49 -0.07 -14.34
N PRO A 146 2.56 -0.48 -15.23
CA PRO A 146 1.24 -0.96 -14.81
C PRO A 146 1.35 -2.11 -13.81
N PHE A 147 0.60 -2.07 -12.70
CA PHE A 147 0.70 -3.10 -11.65
C PHE A 147 0.37 -4.51 -12.17
N ALA A 148 -0.52 -4.61 -13.17
CA ALA A 148 -0.86 -5.85 -13.82
C ALA A 148 0.33 -6.59 -14.47
N SER A 149 1.39 -5.88 -14.90
CA SER A 149 2.56 -6.52 -15.54
C SER A 149 3.33 -7.40 -14.55
N ILE A 150 3.49 -6.94 -13.31
CA ILE A 150 4.20 -7.68 -12.26
C ILE A 150 3.34 -8.74 -11.58
N ALA A 151 2.02 -8.59 -11.64
CA ALA A 151 1.09 -9.53 -11.04
C ALA A 151 0.92 -10.83 -11.86
N ALA A 152 1.28 -10.79 -13.14
CA ALA A 152 1.25 -11.93 -14.06
C ALA A 152 2.60 -12.67 -14.16
N SER A 153 3.64 -12.18 -13.48
CA SER A 153 5.01 -12.70 -13.48
C SER A 153 5.27 -13.67 -12.33
#